data_AF-A0A2P4QPH7-F1
#
_entry.id   AF-A0A2P4QPH7-F1
#
_cell.length_a   1.000
_cell.length_b   1.000
_cell.length_c   1.000
_cell.angle_alpha   90.00
_cell.angle_beta   90.00
_cell.angle_gamma   90.00
#
_symmetry.space_group_name_H-M   'P 1'
#
loop_
_entity.id
_entity.type
_entity.pdbx_description
1 polymer ?
#
loop_
_entity_poly.entity_id
_entity_poly.type
_entity_poly.pdbx_seq_one_letter_code
_entity_poly.pdbx_strand_id
1 'polypeptide(L)' 'MSELEQKLSALKNCFDMGYITEDLYNEYSRRILDEWSKKPDDEKPFWRRMFDKAISFGHTILANLISAIVSPFRLITD' A
#
# COMPACT_ATOMS: atom_id res chain seq x y z
N MET A 1 3.43 14.63 -5.76
CA MET A 1 2.49 13.76 -5.01
C MET A 1 1.88 12.77 -5.98
N SER A 2 1.87 11.49 -5.63
CA SER A 2 1.25 10.45 -6.46
C SER A 2 -0.28 10.47 -6.33
N GLU A 3 -0.99 9.99 -7.34
CA GLU A 3 -2.48 9.92 -7.32
C GLU A 3 -3.00 9.13 -6.11
N LEU A 4 -2.26 8.10 -5.67
CA LEU A 4 -2.57 7.31 -4.47
C LEU A 4 -2.51 8.18 -3.20
N GLU A 5 -1.46 8.99 -3.04
CA GLU A 5 -1.30 9.89 -1.90
C GLU A 5 -2.44 10.92 -1.84
N GLN A 6 -2.88 11.44 -2.99
CA GLN A 6 -4.00 12.37 -3.06
C GLN A 6 -5.33 11.72 -2.63
N LYS A 7 -5.62 10.51 -3.14
CA LYS A 7 -6.84 9.76 -2.80
C LYS A 7 -6.90 9.40 -1.31
N LEU A 8 -5.80 8.89 -0.75
CA LEU A 8 -5.74 8.54 0.68
C LEU A 8 -5.80 9.77 1.58
N SER A 9 -5.16 10.88 1.20
CA SER A 9 -5.22 12.13 1.97
C SER A 9 -6.63 12.73 1.99
N ALA A 10 -7.34 12.70 0.86
CA ALA A 10 -8.73 13.14 0.80
C ALA A 10 -9.64 12.26 1.67
N LEU A 11 -9.47 10.95 1.62
CA LEU A 11 -10.24 10.01 2.45
C LEU A 11 -9.97 10.23 3.95
N LYS A 12 -8.71 10.44 4.34
CA LYS A 12 -8.34 10.75 5.72
C LYS A 12 -8.97 12.06 6.20
N ASN A 13 -8.94 13.12 5.38
CA ASN A 13 -9.62 14.36 5.72
C ASN A 13 -11.12 14.17 5.93
N CYS A 14 -11.78 13.32 5.13
CA CYS A 14 -13.20 13.02 5.32
C CYS A 14 -13.48 12.32 6.65
N PHE A 15 -12.59 11.43 7.08
CA PHE A 15 -12.68 10.75 8.37
C PHE A 15 -12.40 11.71 9.54
N ASP A 16 -11.33 12.50 9.45
CA ASP A 16 -10.92 13.46 10.48
C ASP A 16 -12.00 14.55 10.70
N MET A 17 -12.73 14.91 9.64
CA MET A 17 -13.88 15.83 9.70
C MET A 17 -15.19 15.16 10.17
N GLY A 18 -15.19 13.84 10.40
CA GLY A 18 -16.35 13.08 10.85
C GLY A 18 -17.44 12.88 9.79
N TYR A 19 -17.13 13.07 8.50
CA TYR A 19 -18.09 12.83 7.41
C TYR A 19 -18.37 11.36 7.16
N ILE A 20 -17.45 10.48 7.55
CA ILE A 20 -17.55 9.03 7.37
C ILE A 20 -17.19 8.30 8.66
N THR A 21 -17.76 7.11 8.84
CA THR A 21 -17.45 6.21 9.95
C THR A 21 -16.12 5.48 9.71
N GLU A 22 -15.57 4.90 10.78
CA GLU A 22 -14.36 4.07 10.70
C GLU A 22 -14.54 2.88 9.75
N ASP A 23 -15.73 2.25 9.74
CA ASP A 23 -16.05 1.16 8.82
C ASP A 23 -15.97 1.58 7.36
N LEU A 24 -16.54 2.73 7.01
CA LEU A 24 -16.49 3.30 5.66
C LEU A 24 -15.08 3.73 5.29
N TYR A 25 -14.34 4.32 6.23
CA TYR A 25 -12.93 4.66 6.03
C TYR A 25 -12.10 3.41 5.69
N ASN A 26 -12.29 2.33 6.43
CA ASN A 26 -11.60 1.06 6.20
C ASN A 26 -12.00 0.42 4.86
N GLU A 27 -13.29 0.43 4.52
CA GLU A 27 -13.78 -0.08 3.24
C GLU A 27 -13.19 0.70 2.06
N TYR A 28 -13.28 2.03 2.08
CA TYR A 28 -12.76 2.87 1.00
C TYR A 28 -11.25 2.82 0.89
N SER A 29 -10.53 2.75 2.02
CA SER A 29 -9.08 2.56 2.01
C SER A 29 -8.68 1.26 1.31
N ARG A 30 -9.40 0.16 1.60
CA ARG A 30 -9.17 -1.12 0.91
C ARG A 30 -9.43 -1.02 -0.59
N ARG A 31 -10.53 -0.39 -1.01
CA ARG A 31 -10.87 -0.21 -2.44
C ARG A 31 -9.80 0.60 -3.19
N ILE A 32 -9.35 1.71 -2.61
CA ILE A 32 -8.30 2.55 -3.22
C ILE A 32 -6.99 1.76 -3.40
N LEU A 33 -6.62 0.96 -2.40
CA LEU A 33 -5.41 0.12 -2.47
C LEU A 33 -5.57 -1.03 -3.48
N ASP A 34 -6.75 -1.65 -3.56
CA ASP A 34 -7.06 -2.70 -4.53
C ASP A 34 -7.00 -2.17 -5.97
N GLU A 35 -7.61 -1.02 -6.24
CA GLU A 35 -7.52 -0.33 -7.55
C GLU A 35 -6.08 0.03 -7.91
N TRP A 36 -5.31 0.54 -6.95
CA TRP A 36 -3.89 0.84 -7.16
C TRP A 36 -3.08 -0.42 -7.46
N SER A 37 -3.37 -1.54 -6.78
CA SER A 37 -2.70 -2.82 -7.01
C SER A 37 -2.93 -3.36 -8.43
N LYS A 38 -4.12 -3.10 -8.99
CA LYS A 38 -4.55 -3.48 -10.33
C LYS A 38 -3.99 -2.58 -11.44
N LYS A 39 -3.41 -1.42 -11.11
CA LYS A 39 -2.80 -0.57 -12.14
C LYS A 39 -1.60 -1.31 -12.78
N PRO A 40 -1.57 -1.42 -14.12
CA PRO A 40 -0.62 -2.24 -14.87
C PRO A 40 0.81 -1.69 -14.93
N ASP A 41 1.10 -0.55 -14.28
CA ASP A 41 2.37 0.18 -14.44
C ASP A 41 3.58 -0.42 -13.70
N ASP A 42 3.47 -1.62 -13.16
CA ASP A 42 4.64 -2.30 -12.62
C ASP A 42 4.48 -3.80 -12.79
N GLU A 43 5.32 -4.39 -13.65
CA GLU A 43 5.61 -5.83 -13.73
C GLU A 43 6.05 -6.44 -12.37
N LYS A 44 6.11 -5.63 -11.32
CA LYS A 44 6.49 -6.01 -9.97
C LYS A 44 5.26 -6.48 -9.15
N PRO A 45 5.35 -7.66 -8.52
CA PRO A 45 4.37 -8.14 -7.54
C PRO A 45 4.08 -7.09 -6.46
N PHE A 46 2.83 -7.02 -5.99
CA PHE A 46 2.35 -6.08 -4.97
C PHE A 46 3.34 -5.89 -3.79
N TRP A 47 3.81 -7.00 -3.21
CA TRP A 47 4.73 -6.96 -2.07
C TRP A 47 6.10 -6.36 -2.42
N ARG A 48 6.54 -6.49 -3.67
CA ARG A 48 7.78 -5.88 -4.15
C ARG A 48 7.64 -4.37 -4.28
N ARG A 49 6.49 -3.87 -4.76
CA ARG A 49 6.18 -2.43 -4.77
C ARG A 49 6.07 -1.85 -3.36
N MET A 50 5.42 -2.56 -2.45
CA MET A 50 5.31 -2.16 -1.04
C MET A 50 6.68 -2.11 -0.35
N PHE A 51 7.56 -3.08 -0.65
CA PHE A 51 8.94 -3.07 -0.16
C PHE A 51 9.72 -1.85 -0.67
N ASP A 52 9.68 -1.61 -1.99
CA ASP A 52 10.37 -0.48 -2.63
C ASP A 52 9.88 0.85 -2.04
N LYS A 53 8.57 1.01 -1.82
CA LYS A 53 7.98 2.18 -1.16
C LYS A 53 8.42 2.32 0.30
N ALA A 54 8.42 1.24 1.08
CA ALA A 54 8.86 1.27 2.48
C ALA A 54 10.34 1.70 2.61
N ILE A 55 11.20 1.23 1.71
CA ILE A 55 12.60 1.67 1.61
C ILE A 55 12.67 3.16 1.20
N SER A 56 11.91 3.59 0.20
CA SER A 56 11.93 4.99 -0.28
C SER A 56 11.53 6.00 0.80
N PHE A 57 10.65 5.61 1.73
CA PHE A 57 10.24 6.44 2.86
C PHE A 57 11.12 6.27 4.11
N GLY A 58 12.17 5.43 4.05
CA GLY A 58 13.06 5.18 5.18
C GLY A 58 12.43 4.37 6.32
N HIS A 59 11.28 3.73 6.11
CA HIS A 59 10.58 2.93 7.12
C HIS A 59 11.16 1.51 7.21
N THR A 60 12.32 1.38 7.87
CA THR A 60 13.09 0.13 7.96
C THR A 60 12.32 -1.03 8.58
N ILE A 61 11.48 -0.78 9.59
CA ILE A 61 10.64 -1.82 10.23
C ILE A 61 9.64 -2.41 9.24
N LEU A 62 8.95 -1.54 8.49
CA LEU A 62 7.99 -1.95 7.48
C LEU A 62 8.68 -2.70 6.33
N ALA A 63 9.84 -2.23 5.89
CA ALA A 63 10.64 -2.92 4.88
C ALA A 63 11.06 -4.33 5.33
N ASN A 64 11.48 -4.49 6.59
CA ASN A 64 11.86 -5.80 7.14
C ASN A 64 10.67 -6.76 7.22
N LEU A 65 9.50 -6.28 7.64
CA LEU A 65 8.27 -7.08 7.68
C LEU A 65 7.86 -7.55 6.28
N ILE A 66 7.90 -6.66 5.29
CA ILE A 66 7.57 -7.00 3.91
C ILE A 66 8.63 -7.94 3.32
N SER A 67 9.91 -7.75 3.65
CA SER A 67 10.99 -8.64 3.21
C SER A 67 10.78 -10.09 3.65
N ALA A 68 10.22 -10.32 4.84
CA ALA A 68 9.86 -11.67 5.29
C ALA A 68 8.73 -12.30 4.47
N ILE A 69 7.84 -11.49 3.88
CA ILE A 69 6.75 -11.95 3.00
C ILE A 69 7.26 -12.19 1.57
N VAL A 70 8.23 -11.39 1.11
CA VAL A 70 8.84 -11.51 -0.23
C VAL A 70 9.88 -12.64 -0.30
N SER A 71 10.63 -12.87 0.79
CA SER A 71 11.71 -13.87 0.86
C SER A 71 11.32 -15.33 0.59
N PRO A 72 10.16 -15.87 1.03
CA PRO A 72 9.80 -17.26 0.72
C PRO A 72 9.62 -17.53 -0.79
N PHE A 73 9.43 -16.49 -1.63
CA PHE A 73 9.39 -16.65 -3.08
C PHE A 73 10.76 -16.79 -3.75
N ARG A 74 11.88 -16.61 -3.02
CA ARG A 74 13.24 -16.81 -3.54
C ARG A 74 13.74 -18.26 -3.47
N LEU A 75 13.06 -19.15 -2.75
CA LEU A 75 13.54 -20.53 -2.51
C LEU A 75 12.93 -21.59 -3.46
N ILE A 76 12.16 -21.19 -4.48
CA ILE A 76 11.54 -22.14 -5.44
C ILE A 76 12.18 -22.06 -6.84
N THR A 77 13.23 -21.26 -7.01
CA THR A 77 14.02 -21.21 -8.24
C THR A 77 15.50 -21.31 -7.92
N ASP A 78 15.91 -22.50 -7.51
CA ASP A 78 17.27 -23.05 -7.70
C ASP A 78 17.11 -24.51 -8.13
#